data_AF-A0A351RBS4-F1
#
_entry.id   AF-A0A351RBS4-F1
#
_cell.length_a   1.000
_cell.length_b   1.000
_cell.length_c   1.000
_cell.angle_alpha   90.00
_cell.angle_beta   90.00
_cell.angle_gamma   90.00
#
_symmetry.space_group_name_H-M   'P 1'
#
loop_
_entity.id
_entity.type
_entity.pdbx_description
1 polymer ?
#
loop_
_entity_poly.entity_id
_entity_poly.type
_entity_poly.pdbx_seq_one_letter_code
_entity_poly.pdbx_strand_id
1 'polypeptide(L)'
;MPAIRAKKSYGNLAKMMLFSLASLGLVMFAHQLYAADQNPYEQNYKRQNMNDLKSLQTKPETKIFVGNHKDDDNITMLEDGYDLMGTSGFSSMEASSDLALQHAKSIKADIVMVYQKYESAQASSSKLQLIKEAANKGGEIDPKDLEDGPTQYLYHASYWAKLPMPLFGVHVIKLKQSSADEDTPKELPGLKVIAVIKSSPASSMGLVRGDTLLKLGDVSLKSADDLFLAVKRYAGQKVQVEFQRGDIDMKNIAQLNVRK
;
A
#
# COMPACT_ATOMS: atom_id res chain seq x y z
N MET A 1 19.17 70.80 56.58
CA MET A 1 19.51 69.45 56.09
C MET A 1 18.25 68.59 56.15
N PRO A 2 17.75 68.04 55.02
CA PRO A 2 16.50 67.29 55.00
C PRO A 2 16.73 65.76 54.97
N ALA A 3 15.79 65.02 55.57
CA ALA A 3 15.76 63.55 55.58
C ALA A 3 14.96 63.00 54.39
N ILE A 4 15.54 62.04 53.66
CA ILE A 4 14.96 61.41 52.46
C ILE A 4 14.20 60.13 52.86
N ARG A 5 12.97 60.03 52.38
CA ARG A 5 11.99 58.96 52.63
C ARG A 5 12.13 57.88 51.55
N ALA A 6 12.44 56.63 51.92
CA ALA A 6 12.44 55.49 51.01
C ALA A 6 11.41 54.45 51.43
N LYS A 7 10.28 54.36 50.72
CA LYS A 7 9.36 53.22 50.79
C LYS A 7 8.54 53.13 49.51
N LYS A 8 9.04 52.38 48.51
CA LYS A 8 8.29 51.83 47.36
C LYS A 8 9.26 51.01 46.50
N SER A 9 9.45 49.73 46.79
CA SER A 9 10.19 48.83 45.88
C SER A 9 9.66 47.38 45.93
N TYR A 10 9.11 46.94 47.06
CA TYR A 10 8.67 45.55 47.24
C TYR A 10 7.35 45.17 46.54
N GLY A 11 6.49 46.13 46.18
CA GLY A 11 5.19 45.84 45.55
C GLY A 11 5.26 45.48 44.05
N ASN A 12 6.26 46.00 43.34
CA ASN A 12 6.42 45.76 41.89
C ASN A 12 7.18 44.46 41.62
N LEU A 13 8.11 44.08 42.52
CA LEU A 13 8.89 42.85 42.40
C LEU A 13 8.04 41.60 42.59
N ALA A 14 7.11 41.60 43.56
CA ALA A 14 6.18 40.49 43.75
C ALA A 14 5.20 40.32 42.57
N LYS A 15 4.73 41.41 41.97
CA LYS A 15 3.88 41.36 40.77
C LYS A 15 4.62 40.83 39.54
N MET A 16 5.90 41.17 39.36
CA MET A 16 6.70 40.63 38.25
C MET A 16 7.03 39.14 38.39
N MET A 17 7.24 38.64 39.62
CA MET A 17 7.44 37.19 39.84
C MET A 17 6.17 36.37 39.59
N LEU A 18 4.98 36.88 39.93
CA LEU A 18 3.71 36.20 39.67
C LEU A 18 3.36 36.14 38.17
N PHE A 19 3.68 37.17 37.38
CA PHE A 19 3.54 37.13 35.92
C PHE A 19 4.57 36.19 35.25
N SER A 20 5.77 36.06 35.82
CA SER A 20 6.82 35.15 35.33
C SER A 20 6.51 33.67 35.55
N LEU A 21 5.84 33.31 36.65
CA LEU A 21 5.41 31.91 36.85
C LEU A 21 4.23 31.52 35.96
N ALA A 22 3.31 32.46 35.71
CA ALA A 22 2.16 32.22 34.83
C ALA A 22 2.55 32.08 33.35
N SER A 23 3.58 32.80 32.88
CA SER A 23 4.05 32.68 31.49
C SER A 23 4.86 31.40 31.24
N LEU A 24 5.65 30.94 32.21
CA LEU A 24 6.43 29.69 32.08
C LEU A 24 5.51 28.45 32.10
N GLY A 25 4.43 28.49 32.87
CA GLY A 25 3.40 27.43 32.87
C GLY A 25 2.65 27.33 31.54
N LEU A 26 2.41 28.45 30.86
CA LEU A 26 1.68 28.48 29.58
C LEU A 26 2.54 27.98 28.40
N VAL A 27 3.86 28.19 28.45
CA VAL A 27 4.80 27.64 27.45
C VAL A 27 5.02 26.14 27.64
N MET A 28 5.01 25.63 28.87
CA MET A 28 5.10 24.19 29.16
C MET A 28 3.80 23.42 28.85
N PHE A 29 2.62 24.06 28.97
CA PHE A 29 1.35 23.48 28.52
C PHE A 29 1.18 23.51 26.98
N ALA A 30 1.77 24.49 26.29
CA ALA A 30 1.70 24.58 24.83
C ALA A 30 2.56 23.50 24.11
N HIS A 31 3.61 22.99 24.75
CA HIS A 31 4.43 21.91 24.17
C HIS A 31 3.84 20.50 24.37
N GLN A 32 2.86 20.32 25.26
CA GLN A 32 2.17 19.04 25.43
C GLN A 32 0.98 18.82 24.47
N LEU A 33 0.67 19.80 23.62
CA LEU A 33 -0.45 19.74 22.65
C LEU A 33 -0.02 19.51 21.19
N TYR A 34 1.26 19.18 20.95
CA TYR A 34 1.80 18.89 19.61
C TYR A 34 2.51 17.53 19.53
N ALA A 35 2.00 16.50 20.21
CA ALA A 35 2.08 15.17 19.62
C ALA A 35 0.91 15.05 18.64
N ALA A 36 1.02 15.68 17.47
CA ALA A 36 0.17 15.29 16.36
C ALA A 36 0.49 13.81 16.12
N ASP A 37 -0.48 12.95 16.44
CA ASP A 37 -0.39 11.50 16.27
C ASP A 37 -0.02 11.23 14.81
N GLN A 38 1.27 10.99 14.59
CA GLN A 38 1.85 10.95 13.26
C GLN A 38 1.36 9.68 12.60
N ASN A 39 0.45 9.78 11.63
CA ASN A 39 -0.16 8.61 10.99
C ASN A 39 0.90 7.84 10.18
N PRO A 40 1.38 6.67 10.64
CA PRO A 40 2.48 5.96 9.99
C PRO A 40 2.06 5.42 8.63
N TYR A 41 0.77 5.17 8.42
CA TYR A 41 0.23 4.76 7.14
C TYR A 41 0.35 5.87 6.10
N GLU A 42 0.03 7.11 6.48
CA GLU A 42 0.16 8.27 5.60
C GLU A 42 1.64 8.56 5.27
N GLN A 43 2.50 8.52 6.27
CA GLN A 43 3.93 8.83 6.10
C GLN A 43 4.66 7.85 5.19
N ASN A 44 4.28 6.57 5.28
CA ASN A 44 4.89 5.51 4.49
C ASN A 44 4.10 5.21 3.20
N TYR A 45 3.14 6.05 2.84
CA TYR A 45 2.34 5.86 1.65
C TYR A 45 3.16 6.08 0.37
N LYS A 46 3.14 5.08 -0.50
CA LYS A 46 3.74 5.09 -1.83
C LYS A 46 2.63 4.91 -2.86
N ARG A 47 2.43 5.93 -3.70
CA ARG A 47 1.51 5.85 -4.84
C ARG A 47 2.01 4.81 -5.84
N GLN A 48 1.09 4.02 -6.38
CA GLN A 48 1.39 3.02 -7.41
C GLN A 48 1.62 3.67 -8.77
N ASN A 49 0.76 4.63 -9.13
CA ASN A 49 0.79 5.32 -10.41
C ASN A 49 0.80 6.84 -10.20
N MET A 50 1.39 7.58 -11.15
CA MET A 50 1.39 9.05 -11.15
C MET A 50 0.02 9.65 -11.53
N ASN A 51 -0.88 8.82 -12.06
CA ASN A 51 -2.26 9.22 -12.32
C ASN A 51 -2.99 9.39 -10.98
N ASP A 52 -3.76 10.46 -10.83
CA ASP A 52 -4.57 10.76 -9.63
C ASP A 52 -5.79 9.82 -9.52
N LEU A 53 -5.51 8.51 -9.46
CA LEU A 53 -6.49 7.46 -9.29
C LEU A 53 -7.15 7.62 -7.92
N LYS A 54 -8.48 7.74 -7.92
CA LYS A 54 -9.32 7.91 -6.75
C LYS A 54 -10.72 7.37 -7.03
N SER A 55 -11.52 7.21 -5.98
CA SER A 55 -12.93 6.84 -6.13
C SER A 55 -13.65 7.76 -7.11
N LEU A 56 -14.55 7.19 -7.90
CA LEU A 56 -15.50 7.95 -8.72
C LEU A 56 -16.53 8.70 -7.87
N GLN A 57 -16.72 8.29 -6.62
CA GLN A 57 -17.63 8.94 -5.69
C GLN A 57 -16.99 10.21 -5.15
N THR A 58 -17.76 11.30 -5.10
CA THR A 58 -17.30 12.58 -4.54
C THR A 58 -16.96 12.46 -3.05
N LYS A 59 -17.65 11.54 -2.35
CA LYS A 59 -17.42 11.12 -0.97
C LYS A 59 -17.63 9.60 -0.85
N PRO A 60 -16.57 8.79 -1.03
CA PRO A 60 -16.71 7.34 -0.91
C PRO A 60 -17.03 6.93 0.52
N GLU A 61 -17.88 5.92 0.67
CA GLU A 61 -18.03 5.18 1.93
C GLU A 61 -16.86 4.20 2.07
N THR A 62 -15.70 4.72 2.47
CA THR A 62 -14.46 3.93 2.57
C THR A 62 -14.60 2.79 3.57
N LYS A 63 -14.36 1.57 3.11
CA LYS A 63 -14.40 0.35 3.95
C LYS A 63 -12.99 -0.12 4.28
N ILE A 64 -12.85 -0.72 5.47
CA ILE A 64 -11.62 -1.36 5.91
C ILE A 64 -11.81 -2.88 5.98
N PHE A 65 -10.83 -3.62 5.51
CA PHE A 65 -10.73 -5.08 5.67
C PHE A 65 -9.38 -5.43 6.28
N VAL A 66 -9.36 -6.48 7.09
CA VAL A 66 -8.13 -7.05 7.65
C VAL A 66 -7.94 -8.44 7.05
N GLY A 67 -6.77 -8.69 6.47
CA GLY A 67 -6.47 -9.93 5.77
C GLY A 67 -5.17 -10.58 6.25
N ASN A 68 -4.97 -11.83 5.83
CA ASN A 68 -3.75 -12.62 6.05
C ASN A 68 -3.18 -13.21 4.74
N HIS A 69 -3.87 -13.03 3.61
CA HIS A 69 -3.51 -13.58 2.29
C HIS A 69 -3.35 -12.47 1.24
N LYS A 70 -2.45 -11.52 1.52
CA LYS A 70 -2.25 -10.29 0.73
C LYS A 70 -2.26 -10.48 -0.79
N ASP A 71 -1.56 -11.50 -1.30
CA ASP A 71 -1.41 -11.66 -2.75
C ASP A 71 -2.71 -12.14 -3.41
N ASP A 72 -3.46 -13.04 -2.78
CA ASP A 72 -4.76 -13.51 -3.28
C ASP A 72 -5.84 -12.43 -3.12
N ASP A 73 -5.80 -11.70 -2.02
CA ASP A 73 -6.67 -10.57 -1.74
C ASP A 73 -6.48 -9.46 -2.78
N ASN A 74 -5.23 -9.10 -3.11
CA ASN A 74 -4.93 -8.11 -4.14
C ASN A 74 -5.48 -8.54 -5.51
N ILE A 75 -5.40 -9.83 -5.85
CA ILE A 75 -5.93 -10.33 -7.12
C ILE A 75 -7.45 -10.28 -7.12
N THR A 76 -8.08 -10.67 -6.01
CA THR A 76 -9.54 -10.57 -5.84
C THR A 76 -10.02 -9.13 -6.01
N MET A 77 -9.29 -8.15 -5.47
CA MET A 77 -9.59 -6.73 -5.64
C MET A 77 -9.57 -6.31 -7.13
N LEU A 78 -8.57 -6.77 -7.89
CA LEU A 78 -8.51 -6.53 -9.34
C LEU A 78 -9.68 -7.20 -10.08
N GLU A 79 -9.99 -8.45 -9.75
CA GLU A 79 -11.12 -9.19 -10.35
C GLU A 79 -12.47 -8.55 -10.01
N ASP A 80 -12.60 -7.94 -8.83
CA ASP A 80 -13.77 -7.17 -8.45
C ASP A 80 -13.80 -5.80 -9.16
N GLY A 81 -12.79 -5.41 -9.94
CA GLY A 81 -12.76 -4.16 -10.70
C GLY A 81 -12.31 -2.95 -9.87
N TYR A 82 -11.60 -3.19 -8.77
CA TYR A 82 -10.83 -2.16 -8.10
C TYR A 82 -9.43 -2.06 -8.71
N ASP A 83 -8.81 -0.89 -8.60
CA ASP A 83 -7.43 -0.67 -9.02
C ASP A 83 -6.61 -0.06 -7.89
N LEU A 84 -5.32 -0.41 -7.86
CA LEU A 84 -4.43 -0.10 -6.74
C LEU A 84 -3.99 1.37 -6.83
N MET A 85 -4.32 2.14 -5.81
CA MET A 85 -3.90 3.54 -5.68
C MET A 85 -2.47 3.63 -5.16
N GLY A 86 -2.14 2.78 -4.19
CA GLY A 86 -0.84 2.76 -3.54
C GLY A 86 -0.82 1.83 -2.33
N THR A 87 0.31 1.84 -1.64
CA THR A 87 0.54 0.99 -0.47
C THR A 87 1.28 1.75 0.62
N SER A 88 1.11 1.33 1.87
CA SER A 88 1.93 1.75 3.01
C SER A 88 2.53 0.52 3.65
N GLY A 89 3.79 0.59 4.09
CA GLY A 89 4.43 -0.50 4.80
C GLY A 89 5.48 0.00 5.79
N PHE A 90 5.43 -0.49 7.02
CA PHE A 90 6.33 -0.08 8.10
C PHE A 90 6.36 -1.13 9.24
N SER A 91 7.42 -1.11 10.04
CA SER A 91 7.52 -1.94 11.25
C SER A 91 7.22 -1.10 12.50
N SER A 92 6.39 -1.63 13.40
CA SER A 92 6.04 -0.98 14.67
C SER A 92 5.71 -2.03 15.72
N MET A 93 5.79 -1.66 17.01
CA MET A 93 5.26 -2.49 18.10
C MET A 93 3.74 -2.59 18.03
N GLU A 94 3.09 -1.46 17.76
CA GLU A 94 1.64 -1.35 17.61
C GLU A 94 1.31 -0.27 16.58
N ALA A 95 0.24 -0.50 15.81
CA ALA A 95 -0.32 0.52 14.93
C ALA A 95 -1.81 0.27 14.75
N SER A 96 -2.63 1.24 15.15
CA SER A 96 -4.09 1.15 15.01
C SER A 96 -4.50 1.09 13.54
N SER A 97 -5.38 0.14 13.19
CA SER A 97 -6.00 0.04 11.86
C SER A 97 -6.87 1.25 11.52
N ASP A 98 -7.34 2.01 12.52
CA ASP A 98 -8.14 3.22 12.29
C ASP A 98 -7.33 4.32 11.61
N LEU A 99 -6.01 4.36 11.84
CA LEU A 99 -5.11 5.29 11.16
C LEU A 99 -5.04 4.97 9.66
N ALA A 100 -5.07 3.69 9.28
CA ALA A 100 -5.16 3.28 7.87
C ALA A 100 -6.50 3.72 7.25
N LEU A 101 -7.61 3.57 7.97
CA LEU A 101 -8.93 4.03 7.52
C LEU A 101 -9.00 5.56 7.39
N GLN A 102 -8.39 6.31 8.32
CA GLN A 102 -8.30 7.76 8.24
C GLN A 102 -7.52 8.20 6.99
N HIS A 103 -6.38 7.57 6.71
CA HIS A 103 -5.60 7.86 5.51
C HIS A 103 -6.37 7.48 4.23
N ALA A 104 -7.01 6.31 4.21
CA ALA A 104 -7.82 5.86 3.08
C ALA A 104 -8.94 6.87 2.73
N LYS A 105 -9.61 7.43 3.74
CA LYS A 105 -10.60 8.50 3.56
C LYS A 105 -9.97 9.79 3.02
N SER A 106 -8.79 10.18 3.50
CA SER A 106 -8.13 11.42 3.06
C SER A 106 -7.72 11.37 1.59
N ILE A 107 -7.30 10.21 1.09
CA ILE A 107 -6.97 9.97 -0.33
C ILE A 107 -8.18 9.54 -1.17
N LYS A 108 -9.38 9.46 -0.59
CA LYS A 108 -10.63 9.05 -1.26
C LYS A 108 -10.55 7.64 -1.89
N ALA A 109 -9.97 6.70 -1.16
CA ALA A 109 -10.05 5.29 -1.47
C ALA A 109 -11.46 4.75 -1.17
N ASP A 110 -11.93 3.79 -1.95
CA ASP A 110 -13.15 3.04 -1.65
C ASP A 110 -12.89 1.94 -0.63
N ILE A 111 -11.71 1.32 -0.69
CA ILE A 111 -11.30 0.21 0.19
C ILE A 111 -9.86 0.41 0.67
N VAL A 112 -9.62 0.09 1.94
CA VAL A 112 -8.28 -0.18 2.48
C VAL A 112 -8.22 -1.61 3.03
N MET A 113 -7.17 -2.34 2.64
CA MET A 113 -6.88 -3.66 3.20
C MET A 113 -5.64 -3.56 4.08
N VAL A 114 -5.75 -4.01 5.33
CA VAL A 114 -4.68 -3.96 6.33
C VAL A 114 -4.20 -5.37 6.65
N TYR A 115 -2.89 -5.52 6.75
CA TYR A 115 -2.21 -6.78 7.04
C TYR A 115 -1.18 -6.53 8.13
N GLN A 116 -1.05 -7.50 9.02
CA GLN A 116 -0.06 -7.52 10.09
C GLN A 116 0.67 -8.86 10.03
N LYS A 117 2.00 -8.81 10.04
CA LYS A 117 2.85 -9.99 10.10
C LYS A 117 3.86 -9.84 11.24
N TYR A 118 4.01 -10.86 12.06
CA TYR A 118 5.07 -10.90 13.07
C TYR A 118 6.44 -10.93 12.38
N GLU A 119 7.33 -10.01 12.75
CA GLU A 119 8.63 -9.86 12.12
C GLU A 119 9.73 -10.57 12.92
N SER A 120 9.81 -10.30 14.23
CA SER A 120 10.40 -11.12 15.29
C SER A 120 10.62 -10.26 16.53
N ALA A 121 10.54 -10.85 17.72
CA ALA A 121 11.39 -10.41 18.82
C ALA A 121 12.81 -10.86 18.45
N GLN A 122 13.70 -9.91 18.30
CA GLN A 122 15.11 -10.06 17.95
C GLN A 122 15.83 -10.92 19.00
N ALA A 123 15.61 -12.24 19.05
CA ALA A 123 16.03 -13.02 20.22
C ALA A 123 16.37 -14.49 19.97
N SER A 124 15.56 -15.31 19.31
CA SER A 124 15.76 -16.77 19.43
C SER A 124 17.04 -17.31 18.77
N SER A 125 17.39 -16.88 17.56
CA SER A 125 18.63 -17.32 16.88
C SER A 125 19.88 -16.60 17.42
N SER A 126 19.80 -15.29 17.63
CA SER A 126 20.91 -14.48 18.16
C SER A 126 21.26 -14.87 19.60
N LYS A 127 20.27 -15.19 20.45
CA LYS A 127 20.48 -15.67 21.83
C LYS A 127 21.17 -17.03 21.85
N LEU A 128 20.77 -17.95 20.97
CA LEU A 128 21.45 -19.24 20.81
C LEU A 128 22.90 -19.09 20.34
N GLN A 129 23.18 -18.11 19.49
CA GLN A 129 24.54 -17.81 19.02
C GLN A 129 25.39 -17.18 20.13
N LEU A 130 24.85 -16.23 20.88
CA LEU A 130 25.50 -15.63 22.05
C LEU A 130 25.82 -16.67 23.12
N ILE A 131 24.87 -17.56 23.44
CA ILE A 131 25.07 -18.67 24.40
C ILE A 131 26.17 -19.61 23.91
N LYS A 132 26.18 -19.99 22.63
CA LYS A 132 27.22 -20.86 22.06
C LYS A 132 28.61 -20.20 22.09
N GLU A 133 28.70 -18.92 21.79
CA GLU A 133 29.96 -18.19 21.80
C GLU A 133 30.52 -18.01 23.22
N ALA A 134 29.66 -17.70 24.20
CA ALA A 134 30.04 -17.61 25.60
C ALA A 134 30.50 -18.96 26.17
N ALA A 135 29.78 -20.05 25.84
CA ALA A 135 30.16 -21.40 26.23
C ALA A 135 31.52 -21.84 25.64
N ASN A 136 31.82 -21.43 24.40
CA ASN A 136 33.11 -21.73 23.76
C ASN A 136 34.28 -20.91 24.32
N LYS A 137 34.02 -19.69 24.80
CA LYS A 137 35.05 -18.77 25.32
C LYS A 137 35.19 -18.79 26.84
N GLY A 138 34.36 -19.56 27.55
CA GLY A 138 34.33 -19.60 29.01
C GLY A 138 33.91 -18.27 29.66
N GLY A 139 33.15 -17.45 28.93
CA GLY A 139 32.73 -16.11 29.36
C GLY A 139 31.37 -16.09 30.06
N GLU A 140 31.18 -15.12 30.95
CA GLU A 140 29.89 -14.84 31.58
C GLU A 140 28.99 -14.01 30.64
N ILE A 141 27.69 -14.30 30.60
CA ILE A 141 26.71 -13.58 29.76
C ILE A 141 26.00 -12.55 30.65
N ASP A 142 25.92 -11.29 30.22
CA ASP A 142 25.10 -10.28 30.90
C ASP A 142 23.62 -10.67 30.75
N PRO A 143 22.84 -10.79 31.85
CA PRO A 143 21.40 -11.05 31.77
C PRO A 143 20.63 -10.11 30.84
N LYS A 144 21.11 -8.89 30.62
CA LYS A 144 20.52 -7.91 29.68
C LYS A 144 20.68 -8.32 28.21
N ASP A 145 21.73 -9.06 27.87
CA ASP A 145 21.95 -9.57 26.50
C ASP A 145 21.01 -10.74 26.15
N LEU A 146 20.31 -11.26 27.16
CA LEU A 146 19.29 -12.31 27.02
C LEU A 146 17.86 -11.75 27.04
N GLU A 147 17.68 -10.44 27.25
CA GLU A 147 16.36 -9.80 27.18
C GLU A 147 15.84 -9.80 25.74
N ASP A 148 14.59 -10.18 25.56
CA ASP A 148 13.96 -10.12 24.24
C ASP A 148 13.80 -8.65 23.85
N GLY A 149 14.31 -8.27 22.67
CA GLY A 149 13.99 -6.98 22.07
C GLY A 149 12.47 -6.79 21.94
N PRO A 150 11.97 -5.54 21.86
CA PRO A 150 10.54 -5.28 21.81
C PRO A 150 9.92 -6.02 20.63
N THR A 151 8.75 -6.62 20.85
CA THR A 151 8.02 -7.34 19.79
C THR A 151 7.67 -6.36 18.67
N GLN A 152 8.14 -6.64 17.45
CA GLN A 152 7.83 -5.83 16.27
C GLN A 152 6.96 -6.60 15.29
N TYR A 153 6.02 -5.87 14.69
CA TYR A 153 5.18 -6.33 13.61
C TYR A 153 5.43 -5.49 12.36
N LEU A 154 5.45 -6.16 11.22
CA LEU A 154 5.37 -5.55 9.92
C LEU A 154 3.90 -5.29 9.58
N TYR A 155 3.55 -4.02 9.46
CA TYR A 155 2.25 -3.55 9.00
C TYR A 155 2.30 -3.24 7.51
N HIS A 156 1.24 -3.61 6.81
CA HIS A 156 1.07 -3.28 5.40
C HIS A 156 -0.39 -2.87 5.13
N ALA A 157 -0.59 -1.82 4.34
CA ALA A 157 -1.90 -1.43 3.85
C ALA A 157 -1.89 -1.25 2.33
N SER A 158 -2.94 -1.71 1.64
CA SER A 158 -3.19 -1.41 0.23
C SER A 158 -4.50 -0.62 0.08
N TYR A 159 -4.48 0.39 -0.78
CA TYR A 159 -5.59 1.34 -0.96
C TYR A 159 -6.12 1.25 -2.38
N TRP A 160 -7.44 1.20 -2.51
CA TRP A 160 -8.09 0.79 -3.74
C TRP A 160 -9.22 1.73 -4.14
N ALA A 161 -9.28 2.05 -5.43
CA ALA A 161 -10.38 2.80 -6.03
C ALA A 161 -11.23 1.88 -6.91
N LYS A 162 -12.55 2.00 -6.82
CA LYS A 162 -13.48 1.30 -7.71
C LYS A 162 -13.50 2.00 -9.06
N LEU A 163 -13.17 1.26 -10.11
CA LEU A 163 -13.17 1.78 -11.47
C LEU A 163 -14.50 1.49 -12.20
N PRO A 164 -14.85 2.30 -13.21
CA PRO A 164 -16.00 1.98 -14.04
C PRO A 164 -15.68 0.73 -14.86
N MET A 165 -16.71 -0.04 -15.19
CA MET A 165 -16.51 -1.27 -15.97
C MET A 165 -15.80 -0.95 -17.29
N PRO A 166 -14.64 -1.55 -17.57
CA PRO A 166 -13.85 -1.21 -18.74
C PRO A 166 -14.43 -1.81 -20.02
N LEU A 167 -13.83 -1.43 -21.14
CA LEU A 167 -14.21 -1.91 -22.47
C LEU A 167 -14.00 -3.42 -22.67
N PHE A 168 -12.98 -4.01 -22.02
CA PHE A 168 -12.67 -5.45 -22.14
C PHE A 168 -12.58 -6.16 -20.78
N GLY A 169 -11.81 -5.64 -19.82
CA GLY A 169 -11.82 -6.12 -18.43
C GLY A 169 -10.77 -7.16 -18.06
N VAL A 170 -9.50 -6.85 -18.33
CA VAL A 170 -8.36 -7.69 -17.96
C VAL A 170 -7.25 -6.84 -17.36
N HIS A 171 -6.51 -7.44 -16.42
CA HIS A 171 -5.19 -6.95 -16.01
C HIS A 171 -4.14 -7.90 -16.58
N VAL A 172 -3.10 -7.33 -17.19
CA VAL A 172 -2.07 -8.10 -17.91
C VAL A 172 -0.67 -7.65 -17.53
N ILE A 173 0.28 -8.57 -17.70
CA ILE A 173 1.72 -8.29 -17.60
C ILE A 173 2.44 -8.81 -18.83
N LYS A 174 3.53 -8.14 -19.21
CA LYS A 174 4.45 -8.66 -20.22
C LYS A 174 5.46 -9.57 -19.54
N LEU A 175 5.53 -10.83 -19.98
CA LEU A 175 6.53 -11.77 -19.47
C LEU A 175 7.83 -11.64 -20.26
N LYS A 176 8.95 -11.63 -19.54
CA LYS A 176 10.31 -11.70 -20.07
C LYS A 176 10.95 -12.98 -19.55
N GLN A 177 11.60 -13.72 -20.42
CA GLN A 177 12.38 -14.90 -20.07
C GLN A 177 13.86 -14.50 -20.02
N SER A 178 14.48 -14.65 -18.85
CA SER A 178 15.92 -14.47 -18.69
C SER A 178 16.58 -15.85 -18.63
N SER A 179 17.51 -16.11 -19.53
CA SER A 179 18.37 -17.30 -19.56
C SER A 179 19.70 -16.94 -18.89
N ALA A 180 20.29 -17.82 -18.07
CA ALA A 180 21.60 -17.57 -17.46
C ALA A 180 22.73 -17.36 -18.49
N ASP A 181 22.53 -17.85 -19.72
CA ASP A 181 23.47 -17.80 -20.84
C ASP A 181 23.15 -16.70 -21.87
N GLU A 182 22.10 -15.89 -21.67
CA GLU A 182 21.72 -14.81 -22.60
C GLU A 182 21.78 -13.43 -21.92
N ASP A 183 22.64 -12.55 -22.44
CA ASP A 183 22.80 -11.16 -21.97
C ASP A 183 21.53 -10.31 -22.13
N THR A 184 20.55 -10.76 -22.93
CA THR A 184 19.28 -10.05 -23.11
C THR A 184 18.08 -10.97 -22.87
N PRO A 185 17.16 -10.61 -21.95
CA PRO A 185 15.94 -11.37 -21.72
C PRO A 185 15.07 -11.42 -23.00
N LYS A 186 14.68 -12.62 -23.41
CA LYS A 186 13.78 -12.81 -24.55
C LYS A 186 12.34 -12.56 -24.13
N GLU A 187 11.66 -11.65 -24.81
CA GLU A 187 10.24 -11.41 -24.54
C GLU A 187 9.39 -12.58 -25.05
N LEU A 188 8.53 -13.08 -24.18
CA LEU A 188 7.57 -14.12 -24.56
C LEU A 188 6.42 -13.51 -25.39
N PRO A 189 5.83 -14.27 -26.33
CA PRO A 189 4.71 -13.78 -27.12
C PRO A 189 3.49 -13.49 -26.24
N GLY A 190 2.69 -12.50 -26.64
CA GLY A 190 1.46 -12.15 -25.95
C GLY A 190 1.63 -11.38 -24.64
N LEU A 191 0.52 -11.30 -23.92
CA LEU A 191 0.37 -10.66 -22.61
C LEU A 191 -0.27 -11.64 -21.63
N LYS A 192 0.38 -11.89 -20.49
CA LYS A 192 -0.13 -12.82 -19.47
C LYS A 192 -1.25 -12.16 -18.68
N VAL A 193 -2.40 -12.83 -18.60
CA VAL A 193 -3.55 -12.37 -17.82
C VAL A 193 -3.34 -12.69 -16.35
N ILE A 194 -3.32 -11.66 -15.50
CA ILE A 194 -3.14 -11.80 -14.05
C ILE A 194 -4.46 -11.69 -13.28
N ALA A 195 -5.45 -11.01 -13.85
CA ALA A 195 -6.81 -10.94 -13.31
C ALA A 195 -7.81 -10.68 -14.45
N VAL A 196 -9.01 -11.23 -14.33
CA VAL A 196 -10.14 -10.97 -15.24
C VAL A 196 -11.27 -10.35 -14.42
N ILE A 197 -11.72 -9.17 -14.83
CA ILE A 197 -12.76 -8.45 -14.08
C ILE A 197 -14.09 -9.20 -14.21
N LYS A 198 -14.76 -9.45 -13.09
CA LYS A 198 -16.05 -10.13 -13.03
C LYS A 198 -17.10 -9.37 -13.85
N SER A 199 -17.94 -10.12 -14.56
CA SER A 199 -19.01 -9.57 -15.42
C SER A 199 -18.52 -8.67 -16.56
N SER A 200 -17.22 -8.66 -16.86
CA SER A 200 -16.66 -7.94 -18.02
C SER A 200 -16.82 -8.72 -19.33
N PRO A 201 -16.59 -8.08 -20.49
CA PRO A 201 -16.50 -8.78 -21.77
C PRO A 201 -15.48 -9.93 -21.79
N ALA A 202 -14.32 -9.76 -21.17
CA ALA A 202 -13.30 -10.79 -21.06
C ALA A 202 -13.78 -11.99 -20.24
N SER A 203 -14.42 -11.74 -19.10
CA SER A 203 -15.04 -12.81 -18.29
C SER A 203 -16.17 -13.52 -19.07
N SER A 204 -16.98 -12.76 -19.81
CA SER A 204 -18.12 -13.30 -20.58
C SER A 204 -17.68 -14.21 -21.73
N MET A 205 -16.50 -14.00 -22.30
CA MET A 205 -15.91 -14.90 -23.30
C MET A 205 -15.16 -16.09 -22.68
N GLY A 206 -15.16 -16.23 -21.34
CA GLY A 206 -14.53 -17.34 -20.63
C GLY A 206 -13.02 -17.23 -20.48
N LEU A 207 -12.45 -16.02 -20.61
CA LEU A 207 -11.04 -15.77 -20.30
C LEU A 207 -10.83 -15.91 -18.78
N VAL A 208 -9.69 -16.49 -18.36
CA VAL A 208 -9.36 -16.67 -16.95
C VAL A 208 -7.93 -16.23 -16.64
N ARG A 209 -7.64 -16.02 -15.36
CA ARG A 209 -6.26 -15.80 -14.88
C ARG A 209 -5.35 -16.93 -15.34
N GLY A 210 -4.17 -16.57 -15.84
CA GLY A 210 -3.19 -17.52 -16.37
C GLY A 210 -3.27 -17.71 -17.87
N ASP A 211 -4.32 -17.26 -18.56
CA ASP A 211 -4.33 -17.22 -20.02
C ASP A 211 -3.27 -16.24 -20.55
N THR A 212 -2.79 -16.45 -21.78
CA THR A 212 -1.90 -15.53 -22.49
C THR A 212 -2.65 -14.95 -23.68
N LEU A 213 -2.94 -13.64 -23.65
CA LEU A 213 -3.59 -12.95 -24.76
C LEU A 213 -2.60 -12.75 -25.91
N LEU A 214 -2.97 -13.19 -27.11
CA LEU A 214 -2.11 -13.14 -28.30
C LEU A 214 -2.60 -12.10 -29.32
N LYS A 215 -3.91 -12.00 -29.51
CA LYS A 215 -4.51 -11.14 -30.53
C LYS A 215 -5.91 -10.67 -30.13
N LEU A 216 -6.26 -9.45 -30.51
CA LEU A 216 -7.62 -8.92 -30.42
C LEU A 216 -7.98 -8.30 -31.77
N GLY A 217 -8.86 -8.97 -32.51
CA GLY A 217 -9.22 -8.64 -33.88
C GLY A 217 -8.04 -8.78 -34.83
N ASP A 218 -7.66 -7.69 -35.48
CA ASP A 218 -6.48 -7.61 -36.34
C ASP A 218 -5.18 -7.27 -35.58
N VAL A 219 -5.27 -6.85 -34.31
CA VAL A 219 -4.12 -6.36 -33.53
C VAL A 219 -3.44 -7.51 -32.78
N SER A 220 -2.15 -7.73 -33.09
CA SER A 220 -1.28 -8.63 -32.31
C SER A 220 -0.83 -7.92 -31.03
N LEU A 221 -0.96 -8.61 -29.90
CA LEU A 221 -0.75 -8.04 -28.57
C LEU A 221 0.68 -8.33 -28.11
N LYS A 222 1.60 -7.40 -28.35
CA LYS A 222 3.00 -7.52 -27.93
C LYS A 222 3.29 -6.73 -26.66
N SER A 223 2.52 -5.67 -26.42
CA SER A 223 2.65 -4.73 -25.30
C SER A 223 1.27 -4.37 -24.72
N ALA A 224 1.25 -3.78 -23.52
CA ALA A 224 0.02 -3.27 -22.92
C ALA A 224 -0.62 -2.14 -23.76
N ASP A 225 0.19 -1.35 -24.47
CA ASP A 225 -0.29 -0.30 -25.36
C ASP A 225 -1.04 -0.87 -26.56
N ASP A 226 -0.58 -2.00 -27.13
CA ASP A 226 -1.30 -2.69 -28.20
C ASP A 226 -2.69 -3.11 -27.75
N LEU A 227 -2.80 -3.64 -26.53
CA LEU A 227 -4.08 -4.02 -25.95
C LEU A 227 -4.97 -2.80 -25.76
N PHE A 228 -4.43 -1.71 -25.21
CA PHE A 228 -5.18 -0.47 -25.02
C PHE A 228 -5.72 0.08 -26.35
N LEU A 229 -4.89 0.10 -27.40
CA LEU A 229 -5.28 0.55 -28.73
C LEU A 229 -6.32 -0.37 -29.36
N ALA A 230 -6.14 -1.69 -29.27
CA ALA A 230 -7.06 -2.68 -29.82
C ALA A 230 -8.45 -2.58 -29.16
N VAL A 231 -8.48 -2.54 -27.83
CA VAL A 231 -9.71 -2.42 -27.04
C VAL A 231 -10.44 -1.11 -27.36
N LYS A 232 -9.70 -0.01 -27.57
CA LYS A 232 -10.29 1.26 -28.01
C LYS A 232 -10.84 1.19 -29.44
N ARG A 233 -10.13 0.56 -30.37
CA ARG A 233 -10.54 0.38 -31.78
C ARG A 233 -11.84 -0.40 -31.89
N TYR A 234 -11.98 -1.48 -31.12
CA TYR A 234 -13.14 -2.37 -31.19
C TYR A 234 -14.22 -2.08 -30.14
N ALA A 235 -14.19 -0.90 -29.52
CA ALA A 235 -15.20 -0.50 -28.53
C ALA A 235 -16.63 -0.67 -29.09
N GLY A 236 -17.50 -1.32 -28.31
CA GLY A 236 -18.89 -1.61 -28.70
C GLY A 236 -19.08 -2.73 -29.74
N GLN A 237 -18.01 -3.33 -30.26
CA GLN A 237 -18.08 -4.32 -31.34
C GLN A 237 -17.89 -5.75 -30.82
N LYS A 238 -18.36 -6.73 -31.60
CA LYS A 238 -17.94 -8.13 -31.47
C LYS A 238 -16.59 -8.30 -32.14
N VAL A 239 -15.61 -8.82 -31.41
CA VAL A 239 -14.27 -9.08 -31.93
C VAL A 239 -13.81 -10.48 -31.56
N GLN A 240 -13.09 -11.12 -32.47
CA GLN A 240 -12.38 -12.37 -32.15
C GLN A 240 -11.16 -12.05 -31.27
N VAL A 241 -10.98 -12.84 -30.22
CA VAL A 241 -9.83 -12.80 -29.32
C VAL A 241 -9.13 -14.15 -29.44
N GLU A 242 -7.82 -14.10 -29.69
CA GLU A 242 -6.95 -15.28 -29.72
C GLU A 242 -6.08 -15.27 -28.47
N PHE A 243 -6.05 -16.40 -27.76
CA PHE A 243 -5.33 -16.54 -26.50
C PHE A 243 -4.87 -17.98 -26.29
N GLN A 244 -3.90 -18.18 -25.42
CA GLN A 244 -3.38 -19.49 -25.06
C GLN A 244 -3.78 -19.84 -23.63
N ARG A 245 -4.23 -21.07 -23.41
CA ARG A 245 -4.47 -21.65 -22.08
C ARG A 245 -3.56 -22.84 -21.86
N GLY A 246 -2.56 -22.68 -21.00
CA GLY A 246 -1.44 -23.61 -20.94
C GLY A 246 -0.72 -23.61 -22.29
N ASP A 247 -0.69 -24.75 -22.97
CA ASP A 247 -0.09 -24.90 -24.30
C ASP A 247 -1.12 -24.88 -25.46
N ILE A 248 -2.40 -24.69 -25.15
CA ILE A 248 -3.49 -24.80 -26.13
C ILE A 248 -3.90 -23.42 -26.64
N ASP A 249 -3.84 -23.24 -27.95
CA ASP A 249 -4.37 -22.05 -28.63
C ASP A 249 -5.90 -22.09 -28.68
N MET A 250 -6.52 -20.99 -28.29
CA MET A 250 -7.95 -20.80 -28.21
C MET A 250 -8.37 -19.54 -28.98
N LYS A 251 -9.58 -19.58 -29.54
CA LYS A 251 -10.23 -18.43 -30.15
C LYS A 251 -11.66 -18.33 -29.66
N ASN A 252 -12.06 -17.16 -29.19
CA ASN A 252 -13.45 -16.89 -28.85
C ASN A 252 -13.85 -15.46 -29.26
N ILE A 253 -15.14 -15.17 -29.31
CA ILE A 253 -15.66 -13.84 -29.63
C ILE A 253 -16.02 -13.12 -28.32
N ALA A 254 -15.56 -11.89 -28.17
CA ALA A 254 -15.96 -10.98 -27.10
C ALA A 254 -16.80 -9.82 -27.66
N GLN A 255 -17.89 -9.49 -26.98
CA GLN A 255 -18.64 -8.26 -27.21
C GLN A 255 -18.08 -7.17 -26.31
N LEU A 256 -17.29 -6.23 -26.84
CA LEU A 256 -16.73 -5.15 -26.03
C LEU A 256 -17.82 -4.17 -25.58
N ASN A 257 -17.62 -3.58 -24.41
CA ASN A 257 -18.47 -2.52 -23.92
C ASN A 257 -18.28 -1.24 -24.75
N VAL A 258 -19.25 -0.34 -24.66
CA VAL A 258 -19.16 1.02 -25.21
C VAL A 258 -18.53 1.95 -24.19
N ARG A 259 -17.85 2.99 -24.66
CA ARG A 259 -17.39 4.07 -23.80
C ARG A 259 -18.62 4.85 -23.33
N LYS A 260 -18.89 4.84 -22.03
CA LYS A 260 -19.86 5.75 -21.40
C LYS A 260 -19.27 7.15 -21.28
#